data_AF-A0A970KM25-F1
#
_entry.id   AF-A0A970KM25-F1
#
_cell.length_a   1.000
_cell.length_b   1.000
_cell.length_c   1.000
_cell.angle_alpha   90.00
_cell.angle_beta   90.00
_cell.angle_gamma   90.00
#
_symmetry.space_group_name_H-M   'P 1'
#
loop_
_entity.id
_entity.type
_entity.pdbx_description
1 polymer ?
#
loop_
_entity_poly.entity_id
_entity_poly.type
_entity_poly.pdbx_seq_one_letter_code
_entity_poly.pdbx_strand_id
1 'polypeptide(L)'
;METGKKAINIITGRYGMGTSELNHIVDAIFGGIHARERFETYFHWYNLLHELGHGIMCFNADVRPHPISEEQIVNDFAVAYWLIYGENTKINFLDKIISNALENITCPAPSGVSHIEYAYEKWNTEDFHNFNNYGWFQFSCVKDSLRKRKNLEIVLTQMGVKNIKVQPKKTFIYPVIDENVVREIIDDAVSVLRKWGVKLPDTYVTFDSDPNKHMCNVIDL
;
A
#
# COMPACT_ATOMS: atom_id res chain seq x y z
N MET A 1 23.12 -23.64 -12.58
CA MET A 1 23.10 -22.47 -11.67
C MET A 1 21.85 -22.60 -10.85
N GLU A 2 21.97 -22.96 -9.57
CA GLU A 2 20.84 -22.96 -8.65
C GLU A 2 20.36 -21.52 -8.50
N THR A 3 19.22 -21.19 -9.09
CA THR A 3 18.50 -19.99 -8.73
C THR A 3 17.96 -20.24 -7.32
N GLY A 4 18.56 -19.62 -6.32
CA GLY A 4 18.06 -19.68 -4.94
C GLY A 4 16.56 -19.39 -4.90
N LYS A 5 15.83 -20.14 -4.08
CA LYS A 5 14.38 -19.96 -3.96
C LYS A 5 14.15 -18.56 -3.37
N LYS A 6 13.43 -17.69 -4.08
CA LYS A 6 13.11 -16.34 -3.59
C LYS A 6 11.76 -16.32 -2.88
N ALA A 7 11.61 -15.37 -1.95
CA ALA A 7 10.36 -15.03 -1.29
C ALA A 7 10.18 -13.52 -1.16
N ILE A 8 8.96 -13.09 -0.84
CA ILE A 8 8.62 -11.73 -0.48
C ILE A 8 8.48 -11.64 1.04
N ASN A 9 9.07 -10.62 1.66
CA ASN A 9 8.80 -10.23 3.04
C ASN A 9 8.21 -8.82 3.06
N ILE A 10 6.94 -8.71 3.43
CA ILE A 10 6.27 -7.44 3.68
C ILE A 10 6.55 -7.07 5.13
N ILE A 11 7.16 -5.91 5.34
CA ILE A 11 7.39 -5.35 6.66
C ILE A 11 6.31 -4.31 6.92
N THR A 12 5.71 -4.34 8.11
CA THR A 12 4.75 -3.33 8.55
C THR A 12 5.00 -2.91 10.00
N GLY A 13 4.97 -1.61 10.25
CA GLY A 13 5.17 -1.03 11.57
C GLY A 13 4.02 -1.30 12.55
N ARG A 14 4.28 -1.12 13.85
CA ARG A 14 3.27 -1.25 14.91
C ARG A 14 2.94 0.11 15.53
N TYR A 15 1.65 0.42 15.59
CA TYR A 15 1.15 1.60 16.31
C TYR A 15 1.59 1.59 17.78
N GLY A 16 2.09 2.72 18.27
CA GLY A 16 2.47 2.91 19.68
C GLY A 16 3.78 2.24 20.12
N MET A 17 4.48 1.56 19.22
CA MET A 17 5.75 0.86 19.52
C MET A 17 6.99 1.65 19.13
N GLY A 18 6.82 2.81 18.49
CA GLY A 18 7.90 3.72 18.11
C GLY A 18 8.36 4.61 19.27
N THR A 19 9.26 5.54 18.97
CA THR A 19 9.64 6.60 19.92
C THR A 19 8.45 7.52 20.22
N SER A 20 8.50 8.27 21.32
CA SER A 20 7.45 9.24 21.67
C SER A 20 7.22 10.28 20.56
N GLU A 21 8.28 10.70 19.87
CA GLU A 21 8.20 11.63 18.74
C GLU A 21 7.47 11.01 17.55
N LEU A 22 7.83 9.79 17.16
CA LEU A 22 7.18 9.09 16.05
C LEU A 22 5.70 8.82 16.34
N ASN A 23 5.38 8.37 17.55
CA ASN A 23 3.99 8.12 17.94
C ASN A 23 3.17 9.42 17.93
N HIS A 24 3.75 10.55 18.36
CA HIS A 24 3.07 11.85 18.32
C HIS A 24 2.78 12.31 16.89
N ILE A 25 3.73 12.08 15.97
CA ILE A 25 3.57 12.38 14.55
C ILE A 25 2.44 11.53 13.94
N VAL A 26 2.42 10.22 14.23
CA VAL A 26 1.35 9.32 13.78
C VAL A 26 -0.01 9.76 14.33
N ASP A 27 -0.08 10.09 15.63
CA ASP A 27 -1.31 10.57 16.26
C ASP A 27 -1.79 11.87 15.62
N ALA A 28 -0.89 12.81 15.32
CA ALA A 28 -1.25 14.08 14.69
C ALA A 28 -1.88 13.89 13.32
N ILE A 29 -1.34 13.00 12.48
CA ILE A 29 -1.89 12.72 11.15
C ILE A 29 -3.21 11.97 11.25
N PHE A 30 -3.24 10.89 12.01
CA PHE A 30 -4.40 10.01 12.06
C PHE A 30 -5.50 10.52 13.01
N GLY A 31 -5.29 11.63 13.72
CA GLY A 31 -6.36 12.35 14.42
C GLY A 31 -6.56 11.89 15.87
N GLY A 32 -5.47 11.75 16.63
CA GLY A 32 -5.47 11.61 18.08
C GLY A 32 -6.22 10.36 18.58
N ILE A 33 -7.39 10.55 19.20
CA ILE A 33 -8.16 9.47 19.84
C ILE A 33 -8.57 8.33 18.87
N HIS A 34 -8.62 8.62 17.57
CA HIS A 34 -8.93 7.63 16.52
C HIS A 34 -7.69 7.11 15.80
N ALA A 35 -6.48 7.52 16.21
CA ALA A 35 -5.25 7.25 15.49
C ALA A 35 -5.00 5.76 15.31
N ARG A 36 -5.22 4.95 16.36
CA ARG A 36 -5.03 3.50 16.31
C ARG A 36 -5.88 2.82 15.25
N GLU A 37 -7.20 3.01 15.29
CA GLU A 37 -8.14 2.37 14.35
C GLU A 37 -7.83 2.76 12.90
N ARG A 38 -7.49 4.03 12.69
CA ARG A 38 -7.16 4.56 11.36
C ARG A 38 -5.79 4.09 10.88
N PHE A 39 -4.82 3.98 11.78
CA PHE A 39 -3.51 3.38 11.52
C PHE A 39 -3.68 1.92 11.11
N GLU A 40 -4.41 1.12 11.88
CA GLU A 40 -4.64 -0.30 11.58
C GLU A 40 -5.41 -0.46 10.25
N THR A 41 -6.40 0.39 9.98
CA THR A 41 -7.10 0.38 8.68
C THR A 41 -6.17 0.76 7.52
N TYR A 42 -5.33 1.76 7.69
CA TYR A 42 -4.41 2.19 6.63
C TYR A 42 -3.26 1.20 6.46
N PHE A 43 -2.45 0.94 7.48
CA PHE A 43 -1.23 0.16 7.36
C PHE A 43 -1.40 -1.35 7.48
N HIS A 44 -2.41 -1.82 8.20
CA HIS A 44 -2.64 -3.25 8.47
C HIS A 44 -3.80 -3.85 7.67
N TRP A 45 -4.46 -3.06 6.82
CA TRP A 45 -5.45 -3.57 5.87
C TRP A 45 -5.20 -3.06 4.44
N TYR A 46 -5.13 -1.74 4.24
CA TYR A 46 -4.91 -1.19 2.89
C TYR A 46 -3.45 -1.36 2.41
N ASN A 47 -2.48 -0.86 3.18
CA ASN A 47 -1.08 -0.74 2.76
C ASN A 47 -0.40 -2.10 2.56
N LEU A 48 -0.88 -3.16 3.22
CA LEU A 48 -0.40 -4.52 2.96
C LEU A 48 -0.51 -4.90 1.48
N LEU A 49 -1.61 -4.50 0.83
CA LEU A 49 -1.82 -4.77 -0.60
C LEU A 49 -0.97 -3.83 -1.46
N HIS A 50 -0.73 -2.59 -1.01
CA HIS A 50 0.23 -1.70 -1.65
C HIS A 50 1.63 -2.35 -1.68
N GLU A 51 2.12 -2.83 -0.53
CA GLU A 51 3.42 -3.50 -0.44
C GLU A 51 3.46 -4.78 -1.28
N LEU A 52 2.40 -5.59 -1.23
CA LEU A 52 2.29 -6.76 -2.10
C LEU A 52 2.35 -6.37 -3.58
N GLY A 53 1.83 -5.21 -3.95
CA GLY A 53 1.89 -4.65 -5.30
C GLY A 53 3.32 -4.46 -5.82
N HIS A 54 4.24 -3.96 -4.98
CA HIS A 54 5.66 -3.89 -5.35
C HIS A 54 6.24 -5.29 -5.61
N GLY A 55 5.83 -6.28 -4.82
CA GLY A 55 6.16 -7.69 -5.01
C GLY A 55 5.64 -8.22 -6.35
N ILE A 56 4.37 -7.97 -6.68
CA ILE A 56 3.78 -8.35 -7.97
C ILE A 56 4.62 -7.80 -9.13
N MET A 57 4.93 -6.50 -9.10
CA MET A 57 5.73 -5.89 -10.16
C MET A 57 7.13 -6.51 -10.25
N CYS A 58 7.71 -6.96 -9.14
CA CYS A 58 9.06 -7.54 -9.13
C CYS A 58 9.12 -8.90 -9.85
N PHE A 59 8.04 -9.67 -9.80
CA PHE A 59 7.99 -11.03 -10.36
C PHE A 59 7.21 -11.13 -11.68
N ASN A 60 6.54 -10.06 -12.11
CA ASN A 60 5.68 -10.08 -13.31
C ASN A 60 6.09 -9.05 -14.37
N ALA A 61 6.64 -7.89 -14.00
CA ALA A 61 7.03 -6.87 -14.97
C ALA A 61 8.41 -7.18 -15.59
N ASP A 62 8.50 -7.11 -16.92
CA ASP A 62 9.77 -7.27 -17.63
C ASP A 62 10.69 -6.06 -17.41
N VAL A 63 10.10 -4.86 -17.27
CA VAL A 63 10.79 -3.59 -16.98
C VAL A 63 10.00 -2.84 -15.92
N ARG A 64 10.69 -2.35 -14.89
CA ARG A 64 10.10 -1.54 -13.83
C ARG A 64 9.95 -0.09 -14.29
N PRO A 65 8.80 0.57 -14.03
CA PRO A 65 8.64 1.98 -14.35
C PRO A 65 9.48 2.84 -13.40
N HIS A 66 9.48 4.16 -13.65
CA HIS A 66 10.03 5.11 -12.68
C HIS A 66 9.36 4.93 -11.31
N PRO A 67 10.08 5.02 -10.17
CA PRO A 67 9.53 4.78 -8.84
C PRO A 67 8.21 5.50 -8.56
N ILE A 68 8.08 6.78 -8.91
CA ILE A 68 6.82 7.56 -8.74
C ILE A 68 5.63 6.93 -9.47
N SER A 69 5.84 6.49 -10.72
CA SER A 69 4.80 5.81 -11.48
C SER A 69 4.48 4.46 -10.85
N GLU A 70 5.49 3.78 -10.32
CA GLU A 70 5.30 2.53 -9.60
C GLU A 70 4.41 2.72 -8.37
N GLU A 71 4.71 3.70 -7.52
CA GLU A 71 3.93 4.07 -6.33
C GLU A 71 2.45 4.31 -6.70
N GLN A 72 2.20 5.05 -7.78
CA GLN A 72 0.83 5.27 -8.23
C GLN A 72 0.16 3.96 -8.74
N ILE A 73 0.89 3.11 -9.45
CA ILE A 73 0.37 1.83 -9.98
C ILE A 73 0.05 0.86 -8.83
N VAL A 74 0.90 0.76 -7.80
CA VAL A 74 0.65 -0.13 -6.66
C VAL A 74 -0.50 0.38 -5.78
N ASN A 75 -0.69 1.70 -5.68
CA ASN A 75 -1.87 2.29 -5.04
C ASN A 75 -3.16 2.02 -5.84
N ASP A 76 -3.11 2.16 -7.16
CA ASP A 76 -4.21 1.78 -8.06
C ASP A 76 -4.56 0.29 -7.89
N PHE A 77 -3.54 -0.57 -7.75
CA PHE A 77 -3.72 -2.01 -7.51
C PHE A 77 -4.40 -2.28 -6.17
N ALA A 78 -3.89 -1.71 -5.08
CA ALA A 78 -4.45 -1.93 -3.75
C ALA A 78 -5.92 -1.49 -3.67
N VAL A 79 -6.25 -0.33 -4.25
CA VAL A 79 -7.64 0.13 -4.34
C VAL A 79 -8.47 -0.80 -5.22
N ALA A 80 -8.01 -1.13 -6.43
CA ALA A 80 -8.75 -2.00 -7.35
C ALA A 80 -9.02 -3.39 -6.76
N TYR A 81 -8.06 -3.95 -6.01
CA TYR A 81 -8.22 -5.19 -5.27
C TYR A 81 -9.33 -5.06 -4.24
N TRP A 82 -9.26 -4.05 -3.37
CA TRP A 82 -10.26 -3.88 -2.32
C TRP A 82 -11.65 -3.49 -2.84
N LEU A 83 -11.76 -2.84 -3.99
CA LEU A 83 -13.06 -2.58 -4.63
C LEU A 83 -13.80 -3.87 -5.04
N ILE A 84 -13.06 -4.94 -5.31
CA ILE A 84 -13.63 -6.27 -5.61
C ILE A 84 -13.79 -7.06 -4.33
N TYR A 85 -12.76 -7.07 -3.48
CA TYR A 85 -12.60 -8.04 -2.40
C TYR A 85 -12.89 -7.52 -0.99
N GLY A 86 -13.02 -6.21 -0.82
CA GLY A 86 -13.20 -5.55 0.47
C GLY A 86 -14.63 -5.13 0.75
N GLU A 87 -14.88 -4.79 2.01
CA GLU A 87 -16.13 -4.21 2.45
C GLU A 87 -16.26 -2.75 1.99
N ASN A 88 -17.36 -2.41 1.30
CA ASN A 88 -17.59 -1.03 0.85
C ASN A 88 -17.53 -0.01 2.00
N THR A 89 -18.00 -0.39 3.19
CA THR A 89 -17.94 0.43 4.41
C THR A 89 -16.51 0.76 4.80
N LYS A 90 -15.60 -0.22 4.73
CA LYS A 90 -14.18 -0.06 5.06
C LYS A 90 -13.43 0.75 3.99
N ILE A 91 -13.80 0.62 2.72
CA ILE A 91 -13.28 1.47 1.62
C ILE A 91 -13.70 2.93 1.80
N ASN A 92 -14.98 3.16 2.16
CA ASN A 92 -15.46 4.51 2.46
C ASN A 92 -14.79 5.08 3.72
N PHE A 93 -14.45 4.23 4.69
CA PHE A 93 -13.68 4.64 5.86
C PHE A 93 -12.24 5.00 5.51
N LEU A 94 -11.59 4.24 4.63
CA LEU A 94 -10.29 4.59 4.07
C LEU A 94 -10.31 5.98 3.41
N ASP A 95 -11.29 6.29 2.56
CA ASP A 95 -11.41 7.62 1.94
C ASP A 95 -11.48 8.78 2.97
N LYS A 96 -12.20 8.55 4.08
CA LYS A 96 -12.23 9.50 5.20
C LYS A 96 -10.88 9.62 5.91
N ILE A 97 -10.18 8.51 6.11
CA ILE A 97 -8.82 8.51 6.69
C ILE A 97 -7.89 9.35 5.83
N ILE A 98 -7.87 9.12 4.51
CA ILE A 98 -7.01 9.84 3.57
C ILE A 98 -7.35 11.33 3.53
N SER A 99 -8.64 11.67 3.50
CA SER A 99 -9.06 13.07 3.51
C SER A 99 -8.62 13.80 4.78
N ASN A 100 -8.80 13.18 5.95
CA ASN A 100 -8.34 13.74 7.22
C ASN A 100 -6.81 13.85 7.28
N ALA A 101 -6.09 12.82 6.84
CA ALA A 101 -4.63 12.83 6.83
C ALA A 101 -4.09 13.99 5.96
N LEU A 102 -4.67 14.21 4.78
CA LEU A 102 -4.29 15.30 3.89
C LEU A 102 -4.65 16.69 4.43
N GLU A 103 -5.66 16.81 5.29
CA GLU A 103 -5.96 18.07 6.00
C GLU A 103 -4.93 18.37 7.10
N ASN A 104 -4.37 17.33 7.71
CA ASN A 104 -3.38 17.44 8.79
C ASN A 104 -1.92 17.57 8.30
N ILE A 105 -1.68 17.37 7.00
CA ILE A 105 -0.34 17.46 6.40
C ILE A 105 -0.21 18.78 5.62
N THR A 106 0.95 19.43 5.75
CA THR A 106 1.22 20.65 4.99
C THR A 106 1.50 20.27 3.54
N CYS A 107 0.66 20.75 2.61
CA CYS A 107 0.88 20.59 1.17
C CYS A 107 2.22 21.23 0.77
N PRO A 108 3.20 20.45 0.28
CA PRO A 108 4.51 20.98 -0.08
C PRO A 108 4.59 21.44 -1.54
N ALA A 109 3.60 21.10 -2.36
CA ALA A 109 3.58 21.43 -3.77
C ALA A 109 3.15 22.89 -4.01
N PRO A 110 3.79 23.60 -4.96
CA PRO A 110 3.32 24.90 -5.42
C PRO A 110 1.89 24.84 -5.95
N SER A 111 1.20 25.99 -5.93
CA SER A 111 -0.16 26.08 -6.45
C SER A 111 -0.24 25.61 -7.91
N GLY A 112 -1.19 24.72 -8.20
CA GLY A 112 -1.40 24.15 -9.53
C GLY A 112 -0.50 22.96 -9.89
N VAL A 113 0.46 22.59 -9.05
CA VAL A 113 1.33 21.42 -9.26
C VAL A 113 0.68 20.19 -8.64
N SER A 114 0.52 19.12 -9.41
CA SER A 114 0.00 17.85 -8.91
C SER A 114 1.02 17.10 -8.04
N HIS A 115 0.54 16.15 -7.23
CA HIS A 115 1.43 15.31 -6.41
C HIS A 115 2.42 14.49 -7.24
N ILE A 116 2.02 14.04 -8.44
CA ILE A 116 2.90 13.32 -9.36
C ILE A 116 3.99 14.25 -9.90
N GLU A 117 3.63 15.43 -10.40
CA GLU A 117 4.60 16.41 -10.92
C GLU A 117 5.58 16.85 -9.84
N TYR A 118 5.07 17.17 -8.64
CA TYR A 118 5.89 17.51 -7.49
C TYR A 118 6.88 16.39 -7.14
N ALA A 119 6.41 15.14 -7.09
CA ALA A 119 7.28 14.00 -6.82
C ALA A 119 8.34 13.83 -7.90
N TYR A 120 8.01 14.03 -9.19
CA TYR A 120 8.99 13.91 -10.29
C TYR A 120 10.11 14.94 -10.16
N GLU A 121 9.78 16.16 -9.75
CA GLU A 121 10.77 17.20 -9.53
C GLU A 121 11.65 16.93 -8.30
N LYS A 122 11.05 16.43 -7.20
CA LYS A 122 11.72 16.35 -5.90
C LYS A 122 12.26 14.97 -5.53
N TRP A 123 12.00 13.92 -6.31
CA TRP A 123 12.27 12.53 -5.93
C TRP A 123 13.69 12.29 -5.41
N ASN A 124 14.71 12.86 -6.07
CA ASN A 124 16.11 12.63 -5.72
C ASN A 124 16.66 13.67 -4.70
N THR A 125 15.78 14.36 -3.98
CA THR A 125 16.16 15.35 -2.96
C THR A 125 15.90 14.81 -1.56
N GLU A 126 16.80 15.12 -0.62
CA GLU A 126 16.62 14.71 0.79
C GLU A 126 15.31 15.26 1.38
N ASP A 127 14.94 16.48 0.98
CA ASP A 127 13.71 17.14 1.41
C ASP A 127 12.43 16.37 1.02
N PHE A 128 12.45 15.56 -0.03
CA PHE A 128 11.28 14.77 -0.42
C PHE A 128 11.03 13.59 0.54
N HIS A 129 12.09 12.98 1.05
CA HIS A 129 12.04 11.77 1.87
C HIS A 129 11.76 12.02 3.36
N ASN A 130 11.29 13.23 3.70
CA ASN A 130 10.74 13.49 5.02
C ASN A 130 9.27 13.05 5.10
N PHE A 131 8.80 12.88 6.34
CA PHE A 131 7.48 12.36 6.62
C PHE A 131 6.34 13.24 6.07
N ASN A 132 6.48 14.57 6.09
CA ASN A 132 5.47 15.49 5.55
C ASN A 132 5.34 15.35 4.03
N ASN A 133 6.46 15.43 3.31
CA ASN A 133 6.47 15.50 1.85
C ASN A 133 6.16 14.14 1.22
N TYR A 134 6.81 13.08 1.70
CA TYR A 134 6.54 11.72 1.23
C TYR A 134 5.15 11.26 1.65
N GLY A 135 4.74 11.55 2.89
CA GLY A 135 3.40 11.23 3.38
C GLY A 135 2.31 11.93 2.56
N TRP A 136 2.46 13.23 2.27
CA TRP A 136 1.54 13.96 1.39
C TRP A 136 1.43 13.31 0.00
N PHE A 137 2.57 12.94 -0.60
CA PHE A 137 2.59 12.24 -1.88
C PHE A 137 1.84 10.89 -1.80
N GLN A 138 2.18 10.06 -0.82
CA GLN A 138 1.56 8.75 -0.64
C GLN A 138 0.04 8.85 -0.46
N PHE A 139 -0.44 9.66 0.48
CA PHE A 139 -1.87 9.84 0.70
C PHE A 139 -2.58 10.46 -0.52
N SER A 140 -1.91 11.32 -1.28
CA SER A 140 -2.44 11.87 -2.53
C SER A 140 -2.60 10.80 -3.61
N CYS A 141 -1.64 9.87 -3.75
CA CYS A 141 -1.74 8.71 -4.65
C CYS A 141 -2.92 7.80 -4.27
N VAL A 142 -3.15 7.58 -2.97
CA VAL A 142 -4.31 6.80 -2.49
C VAL A 142 -5.62 7.52 -2.84
N LYS A 143 -5.73 8.82 -2.54
CA LYS A 143 -6.92 9.62 -2.87
C LYS A 143 -7.23 9.59 -4.36
N ASP A 144 -6.21 9.72 -5.19
CA ASP A 144 -6.37 9.67 -6.64
C ASP A 144 -6.81 8.28 -7.12
N SER A 145 -6.27 7.21 -6.53
CA SER A 145 -6.66 5.83 -6.81
C SER A 145 -8.12 5.56 -6.44
N LEU A 146 -8.56 6.03 -5.25
CA LEU A 146 -9.94 5.95 -4.78
C LEU A 146 -10.92 6.70 -5.68
N ARG A 147 -10.49 7.82 -6.25
CA ARG A 147 -11.26 8.59 -7.24
C ARG A 147 -11.35 7.89 -8.59
N LYS A 148 -10.22 7.37 -9.09
CA LYS A 148 -10.14 6.72 -10.41
C LYS A 148 -10.83 5.36 -10.45
N ARG A 149 -10.81 4.61 -9.34
CA ARG A 149 -11.47 3.29 -9.20
C ARG A 149 -11.15 2.35 -10.37
N LYS A 150 -9.87 2.25 -10.73
CA LYS A 150 -9.44 1.47 -11.89
C LYS A 150 -9.88 0.00 -11.76
N ASN A 151 -10.12 -0.62 -12.91
CA ASN A 151 -10.41 -2.05 -12.97
C ASN A 151 -9.15 -2.88 -12.66
N LEU A 152 -9.28 -3.90 -11.81
CA LEU A 152 -8.15 -4.72 -11.36
C LEU A 152 -7.43 -5.44 -12.51
N GLU A 153 -8.14 -5.92 -13.53
CA GLU A 153 -7.54 -6.57 -14.71
C GLU A 153 -6.63 -5.60 -15.47
N ILE A 154 -7.10 -4.36 -15.66
CA ILE A 154 -6.32 -3.31 -16.34
C ILE A 154 -5.06 -3.00 -15.54
N VAL A 155 -5.16 -2.86 -14.22
CA VAL A 155 -4.00 -2.56 -13.36
C VAL A 155 -3.02 -3.73 -13.34
N LEU A 156 -3.48 -4.97 -13.21
CA LEU A 156 -2.60 -6.15 -13.26
C LEU A 156 -1.87 -6.27 -14.61
N THR A 157 -2.52 -5.89 -15.71
CA THR A 157 -1.88 -5.80 -17.03
C THR A 157 -0.76 -4.75 -17.02
N GLN A 158 -1.00 -3.58 -16.42
CA GLN A 158 0.04 -2.54 -16.25
C GLN A 158 1.21 -3.02 -15.38
N MET A 159 0.96 -3.92 -14.44
CA MET A 159 1.98 -4.55 -13.59
C MET A 159 2.71 -5.73 -14.26
N GLY A 160 2.45 -5.99 -15.55
CA GLY A 160 3.12 -7.03 -16.33
C GLY A 160 2.52 -8.43 -16.20
N VAL A 161 1.37 -8.59 -15.54
CA VAL A 161 0.70 -9.90 -15.44
C VAL A 161 0.15 -10.29 -16.80
N LYS A 162 0.58 -11.46 -17.30
CA LYS A 162 0.15 -12.02 -18.58
C LYS A 162 -0.90 -13.10 -18.34
N ASN A 163 -1.84 -13.29 -19.28
CA ASN A 163 -2.88 -14.33 -19.24
C ASN A 163 -3.80 -14.26 -18.00
N ILE A 164 -4.32 -13.07 -17.70
CA ILE A 164 -5.18 -12.84 -16.55
C ILE A 164 -6.45 -13.69 -16.62
N LYS A 165 -6.80 -14.32 -15.50
CA LYS A 165 -8.03 -15.11 -15.33
C LYS A 165 -8.94 -14.42 -14.33
N VAL A 166 -9.83 -13.57 -14.80
CA VAL A 166 -10.78 -12.84 -13.95
C VAL A 166 -11.50 -13.81 -13.02
N GLN A 167 -11.46 -13.51 -11.72
CA GLN A 167 -12.12 -14.31 -10.69
C GLN A 167 -13.46 -13.69 -10.32
N PRO A 168 -14.43 -14.49 -9.85
CA PRO A 168 -15.68 -13.97 -9.32
C PRO A 168 -15.42 -13.07 -8.11
N LYS A 169 -16.34 -12.13 -7.91
CA LYS A 169 -16.35 -11.28 -6.71
C LYS A 169 -16.53 -12.16 -5.47
N LYS A 170 -15.72 -11.90 -4.45
CA LYS A 170 -15.84 -12.46 -3.09
C LYS A 170 -15.55 -11.31 -2.13
N THR A 171 -16.33 -11.13 -1.07
CA THR A 171 -15.99 -10.14 -0.04
C THR A 171 -15.29 -10.85 1.11
N PHE A 172 -14.11 -10.37 1.50
CA PHE A 172 -13.45 -10.74 2.74
C PHE A 172 -13.84 -9.74 3.83
N ILE A 173 -14.13 -10.27 5.02
CA ILE A 173 -14.54 -9.48 6.18
C ILE A 173 -13.53 -9.76 7.29
N TYR A 174 -12.91 -8.69 7.78
CA TYR A 174 -11.93 -8.75 8.86
C TYR A 174 -12.37 -7.79 9.97
N PRO A 175 -13.15 -8.26 10.96
CA PRO A 175 -13.78 -7.38 11.95
C PRO A 175 -12.79 -6.69 12.89
N VAL A 176 -11.71 -7.40 13.24
CA VAL A 176 -10.64 -6.91 14.11
C VAL A 176 -9.33 -7.12 13.35
N ILE A 177 -8.50 -6.09 13.27
CA ILE A 177 -7.19 -6.17 12.61
C ILE A 177 -6.13 -6.37 13.71
N ASP A 178 -5.75 -7.63 13.92
CA ASP A 178 -4.63 -8.01 14.78
C ASP A 178 -3.49 -8.64 13.94
N GLU A 179 -2.41 -9.06 14.60
CA GLU A 179 -1.24 -9.62 13.90
C GLU A 179 -1.54 -10.90 13.13
N ASN A 180 -2.50 -11.72 13.58
CA ASN A 180 -2.89 -12.94 12.87
C ASN A 180 -3.71 -12.57 11.64
N VAL A 181 -4.63 -11.63 11.78
CA VAL A 181 -5.48 -11.14 10.67
C VAL A 181 -4.65 -10.45 9.59
N VAL A 182 -3.59 -9.72 9.96
CA VAL A 182 -2.64 -9.14 8.98
C VAL A 182 -2.01 -10.22 8.10
N ARG A 183 -1.65 -11.37 8.68
CA ARG A 183 -1.11 -12.51 7.93
C ARG A 183 -2.19 -13.15 7.05
N GLU A 184 -3.39 -13.34 7.61
CA GLU A 184 -4.54 -13.87 6.90
C GLU A 184 -4.90 -13.03 5.66
N ILE A 185 -4.88 -11.69 5.77
CA ILE A 185 -5.12 -10.77 4.64
C ILE A 185 -4.15 -11.05 3.49
N ILE A 186 -2.86 -11.23 3.78
CA ILE A 186 -1.86 -11.52 2.76
C ILE A 186 -2.04 -12.93 2.19
N ASP A 187 -2.32 -13.93 3.02
CA ASP A 187 -2.55 -15.30 2.56
C ASP A 187 -3.77 -15.39 1.63
N ASP A 188 -4.87 -14.73 1.99
CA ASP A 188 -6.08 -14.62 1.18
C ASP A 188 -5.79 -13.89 -0.14
N ALA A 189 -5.08 -12.76 -0.09
CA ALA A 189 -4.71 -12.00 -1.28
C ALA A 189 -3.83 -12.79 -2.23
N VAL A 190 -2.77 -13.43 -1.73
CA VAL A 190 -1.88 -14.28 -2.52
C VAL A 190 -2.65 -15.45 -3.14
N SER A 191 -3.53 -16.10 -2.37
CA SER A 191 -4.38 -17.19 -2.85
C SER A 191 -5.29 -16.75 -4.00
N VAL A 192 -5.92 -15.59 -3.89
CA VAL A 192 -6.76 -15.01 -4.94
C VAL A 192 -5.92 -14.61 -6.15
N LEU A 193 -4.84 -13.85 -5.97
CA LEU A 193 -4.01 -13.32 -7.05
C LEU A 193 -3.34 -14.43 -7.88
N ARG A 194 -2.93 -15.52 -7.23
CA ARG A 194 -2.45 -16.72 -7.96
C ARG A 194 -3.52 -17.30 -8.90
N LYS A 195 -4.80 -17.28 -8.51
CA LYS A 195 -5.91 -17.69 -9.39
C LYS A 195 -6.14 -16.69 -10.53
N TRP A 196 -5.87 -15.40 -10.31
CA TRP A 196 -5.83 -14.38 -11.38
C TRP A 196 -4.68 -14.58 -12.37
N GLY A 197 -3.72 -15.47 -12.10
CA GLY A 197 -2.55 -15.71 -12.94
C GLY A 197 -1.31 -14.91 -12.54
N VAL A 198 -1.35 -14.22 -11.39
CA VAL A 198 -0.22 -13.47 -10.87
C VAL A 198 0.86 -14.42 -10.37
N LYS A 199 2.11 -14.21 -10.81
CA LYS A 199 3.26 -14.96 -10.30
C LYS A 199 3.71 -14.35 -8.99
N LEU A 200 3.54 -15.07 -7.89
CA LEU A 200 3.98 -14.65 -6.56
C LEU A 200 4.71 -15.82 -5.87
N PRO A 201 5.96 -15.61 -5.39
CA PRO A 201 6.64 -16.59 -4.57
C PRO A 201 5.97 -16.71 -3.19
N ASP A 202 6.58 -17.46 -2.29
CA ASP A 202 6.18 -17.45 -0.88
C ASP A 202 6.26 -16.02 -0.34
N THR A 203 5.25 -15.63 0.43
CA THR A 203 5.09 -14.26 0.92
C THR A 203 4.88 -14.31 2.43
N TYR A 204 5.62 -13.48 3.15
CA TYR A 204 5.58 -13.40 4.61
C TYR A 204 5.29 -11.98 5.06
N VAL A 205 4.79 -11.85 6.28
CA VAL A 205 4.67 -10.55 6.96
C VAL A 205 5.55 -10.53 8.20
N THR A 206 6.36 -9.49 8.33
CA THR A 206 7.17 -9.18 9.50
C THR A 206 6.71 -7.87 10.10
N PHE A 207 6.56 -7.83 11.42
CA PHE A 207 6.22 -6.60 12.10
C PHE A 207 7.47 -5.92 12.65
N ASP A 208 7.55 -4.61 12.46
CA ASP A 208 8.58 -3.76 13.03
C ASP A 208 8.04 -2.95 14.20
N SER A 209 8.92 -2.53 15.12
CA SER A 209 8.56 -1.61 16.20
C SER A 209 8.37 -0.19 15.71
N ASP A 210 9.06 0.21 14.63
CA ASP A 210 8.90 1.54 14.05
C ASP A 210 7.56 1.63 13.28
N PRO A 211 6.61 2.50 13.71
CA PRO A 211 5.31 2.63 13.07
C PRO A 211 5.36 3.21 11.65
N ASN A 212 6.50 3.73 11.20
CA ASN A 212 6.66 4.26 9.84
C ASN A 212 7.31 3.24 8.88
N LYS A 213 7.71 2.08 9.38
CA LYS A 213 8.43 1.11 8.57
C LYS A 213 7.48 0.19 7.82
N HIS A 214 7.24 0.54 6.56
CA HIS A 214 6.44 -0.23 5.61
C HIS A 214 7.26 -0.43 4.34
N MET A 215 7.46 -1.69 3.95
CA MET A 215 8.24 -2.02 2.74
C MET A 215 8.00 -3.45 2.28
N CYS A 216 8.23 -3.68 1.00
CA CYS A 216 8.32 -5.00 0.40
C CYS A 216 9.77 -5.35 0.06
N ASN A 217 10.30 -6.42 0.66
CA ASN A 217 11.64 -6.95 0.35
C ASN A 217 11.56 -8.28 -0.37
N VAL A 218 12.49 -8.50 -1.31
CA VAL A 218 12.75 -9.83 -1.87
C VAL A 218 13.90 -10.46 -1.11
N ILE A 219 13.66 -11.64 -0.55
CA ILE A 219 14.63 -12.39 0.26
C ILE A 219 14.97 -13.72 -0.42
N ASP A 220 16.18 -14.22 -0.17
CA ASP A 220 16.59 -15.57 -0.54
C ASP A 220 16.23 -16.54 0.61
N LEU A 221 15.74 -17.74 0.26
CA LEU A 221 15.38 -18.84 1.16
C LEU A 221 16.42 -19.97 1.17
#